data_AF-A0A6G3WP99-F1
#
_entry.id   AF-A0A6G3WP99-F1
#
_cell.length_a   1.000
_cell.length_b   1.000
_cell.length_c   1.000
_cell.angle_alpha   90.00
_cell.angle_beta   90.00
_cell.angle_gamma   90.00
#
_symmetry.space_group_name_H-M   'P 1'
#
loop_
_entity.id
_entity.type
_entity.pdbx_description
1 polymer ?
#
loop_
_entity_poly.entity_id
_entity_poly.type
_entity_poly.pdbx_seq_one_letter_code
_entity_poly.pdbx_strand_id
1 'polypeptide(L)' 'GVKFAQKEDVVPAAADRRVFQLAPAVALLPYLLVLVVIPVGPGDGAVGQAVDAGIFFVLAVMGIGVLGSLMAG' A
#
# COMPACT_ATOMS: atom_id res chain seq x y z
N GLY A 1 7.52 7.41 14.21
CA GLY A 1 8.54 7.22 13.17
C GLY A 1 9.85 6.77 13.77
N VAL A 2 10.67 7.71 14.27
CA VAL A 2 12.05 7.44 14.76
C VAL A 2 12.15 6.29 15.76
N LYS A 3 11.20 6.14 16.69
CA LYS A 3 11.17 5.03 17.66
C LYS A 3 11.08 3.63 17.03
N PHE A 4 10.41 3.50 15.88
CA PHE A 4 10.32 2.22 15.17
C PHE A 4 11.60 1.89 14.40
N ALA A 5 12.33 2.90 13.92
CA ALA A 5 13.63 2.71 13.28
C ALA A 5 14.75 2.31 14.27
N GLN A 6 14.59 2.64 15.55
CA GLN A 6 15.50 2.24 16.63
C GLN A 6 15.15 0.88 17.26
N LYS A 7 13.96 0.33 16.97
CA LYS A 7 13.55 -0.98 17.45
C LYS A 7 14.19 -2.06 16.59
N GLU A 8 14.60 -3.15 17.22
CA GLU A 8 15.08 -4.33 16.52
C GLU A 8 13.94 -4.94 15.69
N ASP A 9 14.20 -5.23 14.41
CA ASP A 9 13.25 -5.88 13.52
C ASP A 9 13.20 -7.38 13.86
N VAL A 10 12.29 -7.74 14.76
CA VAL A 10 12.14 -9.12 15.24
C VAL A 10 11.14 -9.86 14.37
N VAL A 11 11.62 -10.90 13.69
CA VAL A 11 10.80 -11.82 12.90
C VAL A 11 10.62 -13.14 13.66
N PRO A 12 9.40 -13.69 13.77
CA PRO A 12 9.17 -14.98 14.43
C PRO A 12 9.95 -16.12 13.76
N ALA A 13 10.50 -17.04 14.56
CA ALA A 13 11.28 -18.17 14.04
C ALA A 13 10.47 -19.14 13.14
N ALA A 14 9.15 -19.18 13.31
CA ALA A 14 8.24 -20.00 12.51
C ALA A 14 7.70 -19.29 11.26
N ALA A 15 8.01 -17.99 11.07
CA ALA A 15 7.52 -17.20 9.95
C ALA A 15 8.54 -17.17 8.80
N ASP A 16 8.05 -17.10 7.56
CA ASP A 16 8.92 -16.79 6.42
C ASP A 16 9.37 -15.32 6.52
N ARG A 17 10.68 -15.14 6.69
CA ARG A 17 11.30 -13.84 6.93
C ARG A 17 11.04 -12.83 5.80
N ARG A 18 11.00 -13.28 4.55
CA ARG A 18 10.80 -12.38 3.41
C ARG A 18 9.35 -11.93 3.31
N VAL A 19 8.42 -12.86 3.50
CA VAL A 19 6.98 -12.59 3.46
C VAL A 19 6.58 -11.63 4.58
N PHE A 20 7.03 -11.90 5.81
CA PHE A 20 6.70 -11.10 6.98
C PHE A 20 7.26 -9.67 6.89
N GLN A 21 8.48 -9.49 6.37
CA GLN A 21 9.08 -8.17 6.16
C GLN A 21 8.42 -7.37 5.02
N LEU A 22 7.91 -8.06 3.99
CA LEU A 22 7.22 -7.40 2.86
C LEU A 22 5.75 -7.10 3.17
N ALA A 23 5.11 -7.83 4.08
CA ALA A 23 3.71 -7.63 4.47
C ALA A 23 3.32 -6.16 4.74
N PRO A 24 4.06 -5.36 5.54
CA PRO A 24 3.73 -3.96 5.75
C PRO A 24 3.83 -3.10 4.48
N ALA A 25 4.79 -3.40 3.58
CA ALA A 25 4.91 -2.71 2.31
C ALA A 25 3.72 -3.02 1.39
N VAL A 26 3.32 -4.29 1.29
CA VAL A 26 2.17 -4.75 0.50
C VAL A 26 0.85 -4.19 1.04
N ALA A 27 0.74 -3.98 2.36
CA ALA A 27 -0.43 -3.36 2.97
C ALA A 27 -0.53 -1.85 2.68
N LEU A 28 0.60 -1.13 2.59
CA LEU A 28 0.64 0.33 2.40
C LEU A 28 0.62 0.77 0.94
N LEU A 29 1.27 0.01 0.05
CA LEU A 29 1.40 0.32 -1.37
C LEU A 29 0.06 0.64 -2.08
N PRO A 30 -1.01 -0.13 -1.89
CA PRO A 30 -2.31 0.14 -2.52
C PRO A 30 -2.84 1.54 -2.23
N TYR A 31 -2.73 1.98 -0.97
CA TYR A 31 -3.19 3.32 -0.56
C TYR A 31 -2.37 4.42 -1.25
N LEU A 32 -1.06 4.23 -1.39
CA LEU A 32 -0.19 5.19 -2.07
C LEU A 32 -0.47 5.26 -3.58
N LEU A 33 -0.75 4.12 -4.22
CA LEU A 33 -1.05 4.06 -5.65
C LEU A 33 -2.38 4.73 -5.98
N VAL A 34 -3.39 4.57 -5.13
CA VAL A 34 -4.71 5.19 -5.31
C VAL A 34 -4.63 6.72 -5.32
N LEU A 35 -3.68 7.34 -4.59
CA LEU A 35 -3.49 8.79 -4.58
C LEU A 35 -3.19 9.38 -5.96
N VAL A 36 -2.62 8.61 -6.88
CA VAL A 36 -2.30 9.07 -8.24
C VAL A 36 -3.56 9.46 -9.03
N VAL A 37 -4.66 8.78 -8.75
CA VAL A 37 -5.92 8.91 -9.50
C VAL A 37 -6.96 9.75 -8.74
N ILE A 38 -6.68 10.10 -7.48
CA ILE A 38 -7.53 10.98 -6.68
C ILE A 38 -7.30 12.44 -7.09
N PRO A 39 -8.36 13.18 -7.48
CA PRO A 39 -8.25 14.62 -7.72
C PRO A 39 -8.07 15.38 -6.40
N VAL A 40 -7.01 16.17 -6.32
CA VAL A 40 -6.68 16.98 -5.12
C VAL A 40 -7.12 18.45 -5.24
N GLY A 41 -7.79 18.82 -6.34
CA GLY A 41 -8.27 20.17 -6.59
C GLY A 41 -9.14 20.27 -7.85
N PRO A 42 -9.65 21.48 -8.17
CA PRO A 42 -10.43 21.72 -9.38
C PRO A 42 -9.55 21.78 -10.64
N GLY A 43 -10.01 21.18 -11.74
CA GLY A 43 -9.38 21.25 -13.07
C GLY A 43 -8.63 19.98 -13.49
N ASP A 44 -8.43 19.83 -14.81
CA ASP A 44 -7.90 18.61 -15.44
C ASP A 44 -6.46 18.26 -15.05
N GLY A 45 -5.72 19.20 -14.44
CA GLY A 45 -4.36 19.00 -13.94
C GLY A 45 -4.25 18.66 -12.46
N ALA A 46 -5.37 18.50 -11.75
CA ALA A 46 -5.39 18.25 -10.31
C ALA A 46 -5.33 16.75 -9.94
N VAL A 47 -5.08 15.88 -10.93
CA VAL A 47 -4.84 14.44 -10.75
C VAL A 47 -3.38 14.13 -11.09
N GLY A 48 -2.76 13.21 -10.37
CA GLY A 48 -1.39 12.78 -10.70
C GLY A 48 -1.32 12.11 -12.08
N GLN A 49 -2.31 11.28 -12.39
CA GLN A 49 -2.51 10.71 -13.72
C GLN A 49 -4.00 10.50 -13.99
N ALA A 50 -4.48 11.02 -15.11
CA ALA A 50 -5.82 10.72 -15.60
C ALA A 50 -5.85 9.28 -16.15
N VAL A 51 -6.66 8.43 -15.52
CA VAL A 51 -6.91 7.06 -15.96
C VAL A 51 -8.36 6.98 -16.38
N ASP A 52 -8.64 6.62 -17.64
CA ASP A 52 -10.01 6.54 -18.18
C ASP A 52 -10.92 5.65 -17.32
N ALA A 53 -10.35 4.58 -16.74
CA ALA A 53 -11.01 3.64 -15.84
C ALA A 53 -10.57 3.81 -14.37
N GLY A 54 -10.46 5.04 -13.88
CA GLY A 54 -9.90 5.33 -12.54
C GLY A 54 -10.60 4.61 -11.38
N ILE A 55 -11.93 4.49 -11.41
CA ILE A 55 -12.67 3.76 -10.37
C ILE A 55 -12.32 2.26 -10.38
N PHE A 56 -12.22 1.65 -11.56
CA PHE A 56 -11.81 0.25 -11.70
C PHE A 56 -10.38 0.03 -11.22
N PHE A 57 -9.48 0.98 -11.49
CA PHE A 57 -8.12 0.96 -10.98
C PHE A 57 -8.11 0.97 -9.44
N VAL A 58 -8.86 1.88 -8.81
CA VAL A 58 -8.95 1.96 -7.35
C VAL A 58 -9.49 0.64 -6.77
N LEU A 59 -10.57 0.09 -7.33
CA LEU A 59 -11.13 -1.18 -6.86
C LEU A 59 -10.14 -2.35 -6.99
N ALA A 60 -9.45 -2.45 -8.12
CA ALA A 60 -8.46 -3.50 -8.36
C ALA A 60 -7.28 -3.40 -7.37
N VAL A 61 -6.77 -2.18 -7.16
CA VAL A 61 -5.64 -1.93 -6.27
C VAL A 61 -6.01 -2.15 -4.81
N MET A 62 -7.20 -1.73 -4.37
CA MET A 62 -7.66 -1.94 -3.00
C MET A 62 -7.77 -3.43 -2.63
N GLY A 63 -8.06 -4.30 -3.59
CA GLY A 63 -8.06 -5.76 -3.38
C GLY A 63 -6.68 -6.32 -2.98
N ILE A 64 -5.59 -5.69 -3.41
CA ILE A 64 -4.22 -6.10 -3.07
C ILE A 64 -3.91 -5.84 -1.59
N GLY A 65 -4.54 -4.84 -0.97
CA GLY A 65 -4.32 -4.51 0.45
C GLY A 65 -4.66 -5.66 1.40
N VAL A 66 -5.63 -6.49 1.01
CA VAL A 66 -6.02 -7.70 1.78
C VAL A 66 -4.88 -8.71 1.85
N LEU A 67 -4.05 -8.81 0.81
CA LEU A 67 -2.87 -9.69 0.81
C LEU A 67 -1.87 -9.23 1.87
N GLY A 68 -1.68 -7.93 2.04
CA GLY A 68 -0.83 -7.39 3.09
C GLY A 68 -1.26 -7.81 4.49
N SER A 69 -2.58 -7.81 4.77
CA SER A 69 -3.10 -8.30 6.05
C SER A 69 -2.95 -9.82 6.24
N LEU A 70 -3.07 -10.59 5.16
CA LEU A 70 -2.89 -12.05 5.20
C LEU A 70 -1.42 -12.44 5.37
N MET A 71 -0.49 -11.69 4.80
CA MET A 71 0.96 -11.91 4.94
C MET A 71 1.49 -11.53 6.33
N ALA A 72 0.81 -10.61 7.02
CA ALA A 72 1.19 -10.13 8.35
C ALA A 72 0.65 -11.00 9.50
N GLY A 73 -0.42 -11.78 9.24
CA GLY A 73 -1.03 -12.70 10.20
C GLY A 73 -0.30 -14.01 10.28
#